data_AF-A0A177B5Q3-F1
#
_entry.id   AF-A0A177B5Q3-F1
#
_cell.length_a   1.000
_cell.length_b   1.000
_cell.length_c   1.000
_cell.angle_alpha   90.00
_cell.angle_beta   90.00
_cell.angle_gamma   90.00
#
_symmetry.space_group_name_H-M   'P 1'
#
loop_
_entity.id
_entity.type
_entity.pdbx_description
1 polymer ?
#
loop_
_entity_poly.entity_id
_entity_poly.type
_entity_poly.pdbx_seq_one_letter_code
_entity_poly.pdbx_strand_id
1 'polypeptide(L)' 'ADGNFSVKAITKAIISHTGKVVWKPPMVLRSLCSIDVEFFPFDSQDYQLKLGSWTYDGFSIDVKH' A
#
# COMPACT_ATOMS: atom_id res chain seq x y z
N ALA A 1 -7.25 7.82 10.51
CA ALA A 1 -6.96 6.92 9.38
C ALA A 1 -8.27 6.28 8.99
N ASP A 2 -8.84 6.64 7.85
CA ASP A 2 -10.21 6.23 7.50
C ASP A 2 -10.36 4.76 7.09
N GLY A 3 -9.33 3.93 7.37
CA GLY A 3 -9.37 2.47 7.58
C GLY A 3 -9.89 1.60 6.43
N ASN A 4 -10.47 2.18 5.39
CA ASN A 4 -11.17 1.47 4.35
C ASN A 4 -10.24 1.25 3.17
N PHE A 5 -9.25 0.38 3.37
CA PHE A 5 -8.53 -0.27 2.28
C PHE A 5 -9.49 -1.25 1.62
N SER A 6 -10.30 -0.77 0.70
CA SER A 6 -11.19 -1.64 -0.06
C SER A 6 -10.36 -2.40 -1.09
N VAL A 7 -9.81 -3.56 -0.72
CA VAL A 7 -9.44 -4.61 -1.69
C VAL A 7 -10.77 -5.11 -2.27
N LYS A 8 -11.33 -4.35 -3.22
CA LYS A 8 -12.70 -4.60 -3.73
C LYS A 8 -12.82 -5.89 -4.54
N ALA A 9 -11.70 -6.53 -4.89
CA ALA A 9 -11.70 -7.74 -5.69
C ALA A 9 -10.85 -8.81 -5.00
N ILE A 10 -11.50 -9.91 -4.62
CA ILE A 10 -10.79 -11.18 -4.35
C ILE A 10 -10.28 -11.67 -5.71
N THR A 11 -8.98 -11.55 -5.94
CA THR A 11 -8.33 -11.98 -7.20
C THR A 11 -7.52 -13.25 -6.99
N LYS A 12 -7.45 -14.09 -8.03
CA LYS A 12 -6.61 -15.30 -8.02
C LYS A 12 -5.12 -14.93 -8.02
N ALA A 13 -4.30 -15.80 -7.42
CA ALA A 13 -2.85 -15.78 -7.54
C ALA A 13 -2.38 -16.75 -8.63
N ILE A 14 -1.22 -16.46 -9.21
CA ILE A 14 -0.55 -17.33 -10.18
C ILE A 14 0.52 -18.13 -9.42
N ILE A 15 0.51 -19.45 -9.57
CA ILE A 15 1.42 -20.37 -8.90
C ILE A 15 2.26 -21.09 -9.95
N SER A 16 3.58 -21.01 -9.81
CA SER A 16 4.53 -21.76 -10.64
C SER A 16 4.88 -23.10 -10.01
N HIS A 17 5.30 -24.07 -10.82
CA HIS A 17 5.75 -25.40 -10.35
C HIS A 17 6.92 -25.35 -9.36
N THR A 18 7.69 -24.25 -9.34
CA THR A 18 8.78 -24.01 -8.40
C THR A 18 8.33 -23.53 -7.02
N GLY A 19 7.02 -23.36 -6.80
CA GLY A 19 6.45 -22.79 -5.56
C GLY A 19 6.41 -21.26 -5.54
N LYS A 20 6.86 -20.57 -6.61
CA LYS A 20 6.73 -19.12 -6.72
C LYS A 20 5.27 -18.71 -6.87
N VAL A 21 4.80 -17.83 -5.97
CA VAL A 21 3.46 -17.25 -6.00
C VAL A 21 3.54 -15.79 -6.43
N VAL A 22 2.72 -15.40 -7.40
CA VAL A 22 2.56 -14.01 -7.85
C VAL A 22 1.11 -13.59 -7.67
N TRP A 23 0.89 -12.57 -6.84
CA TRP A 23 -0.43 -12.01 -6.59
C TRP A 23 -0.42 -10.50 -6.83
N LYS A 24 -1.32 -10.02 -7.69
CA LYS A 24 -1.40 -8.62 -8.13
C LYS A 24 -2.86 -8.14 -8.14
N PRO A 25 -3.46 -7.87 -6.96
CA PRO A 25 -4.81 -7.34 -6.91
C PRO A 25 -4.85 -5.88 -7.41
N PRO A 26 -5.92 -5.44 -8.08
CA PRO A 26 -6.14 -4.02 -8.32
C PRO A 26 -6.48 -3.34 -6.99
N MET A 27 -5.83 -2.20 -6.70
CA MET A 27 -6.01 -1.50 -5.43
C MET A 27 -6.15 0.01 -5.66
N VAL A 28 -7.12 0.63 -4.97
CA VAL A 28 -7.25 2.08 -4.85
C VAL A 28 -6.89 2.45 -3.42
N LEU A 29 -5.79 3.19 -3.25
CA LEU A 29 -5.27 3.63 -1.96
C LEU A 29 -5.68 5.07 -1.69
N ARG A 30 -6.17 5.33 -0.48
CA ARG A 30 -6.42 6.69 0.04
C ARG A 30 -5.65 6.85 1.33
N SER A 31 -4.59 7.65 1.29
CA SER A 31 -3.85 8.05 2.48
C SER A 31 -4.40 9.35 3.04
N LEU A 32 -4.26 9.51 4.35
CA LEU A 32 -4.35 10.82 4.97
C LEU A 32 -2.99 11.48 4.88
N CYS A 33 -2.97 12.73 4.45
CA CYS A 33 -1.76 13.52 4.33
C CYS A 33 -2.02 14.94 4.80
N SER A 34 -1.00 15.57 5.40
CA SER A 34 -1.11 16.94 5.92
C SER A 34 -0.69 17.91 4.83
N ILE A 35 -1.57 18.85 4.48
CA ILE A 35 -1.28 19.86 3.46
C ILE A 35 -0.62 21.06 4.14
N ASP A 36 0.52 21.49 3.61
CA ASP A 36 1.15 22.76 3.99
C ASP A 36 0.78 23.87 3.00
N VAL A 37 0.11 24.92 3.48
CA VAL A 37 -0.43 26.00 2.63
C VAL A 37 0.36 27.30 2.73
N GLU A 38 1.58 27.28 3.28
CA GLU A 38 2.41 28.47 3.48
C GLU A 38 2.65 29.28 2.18
N PHE A 39 2.78 28.60 1.04
CA PHE A 39 3.11 29.21 -0.26
C PHE A 39 2.02 29.09 -1.34
N PHE A 40 0.76 28.86 -0.95
CA PHE A 40 -0.34 28.70 -1.91
C PHE A 40 -0.42 29.89 -2.90
N PRO A 41 -0.56 29.67 -4.24
CA PRO A 41 -0.80 28.39 -4.93
C PRO A 41 0.46 27.67 -5.45
N PHE A 42 1.65 28.05 -4.98
CA PHE A 42 2.96 27.51 -5.40
C PHE A 42 3.61 26.63 -4.33
N ASP A 43 2.81 26.10 -3.41
CA ASP A 43 3.24 25.14 -2.40
C ASP A 43 3.66 23.80 -3.01
N SER A 44 4.61 23.14 -2.34
CA SER A 44 5.07 21.79 -2.68
C SER A 44 4.64 20.83 -1.58
N GLN A 45 4.07 19.69 -1.97
CA GLN A 45 3.57 18.69 -1.04
C GLN A 45 4.43 17.42 -1.11
N ASP A 46 4.94 16.95 0.03
CA ASP A 46 5.65 15.67 0.17
C ASP A 46 4.76 14.66 0.90
N TYR A 47 4.31 13.64 0.19
CA TYR A 47 3.42 12.62 0.71
C TYR A 47 4.00 11.22 0.56
N GLN A 48 3.91 10.45 1.64
CA GLN A 48 4.40 9.09 1.71
C GLN A 48 3.26 8.10 1.90
N LEU A 49 3.31 7.01 1.14
CA LEU A 49 2.47 5.84 1.36
C LEU A 49 3.25 4.80 2.16
N LYS A 50 2.71 4.40 3.31
CA LYS A 50 3.26 3.31 4.12
C LYS A 50 2.49 2.03 3.85
N LEU A 51 3.18 1.04 3.32
CA LEU A 51 2.65 -0.30 3.05
C LEU A 51 3.34 -1.29 3.99
N GLY A 52 2.58 -2.23 4.53
CA GLY A 52 3.10 -3.23 5.45
C GLY A 52 2.08 -4.31 5.72
N SER A 53 2.54 -5.40 6.35
CA SER A 53 1.64 -6.43 6.85
C SER A 53 0.95 -5.95 8.13
N TRP A 54 -0.32 -6.26 8.24
CA TRP A 54 -1.08 -6.03 9.46
C TRP A 54 -0.91 -7.15 10.47
N THR A 55 -0.71 -8.39 9.99
CA THR A 55 -0.79 -9.61 10.82
C THR A 55 0.57 -10.19 11.19
N TYR A 56 1.62 -9.84 10.45
CA TYR A 56 2.96 -10.38 10.63
C TYR A 56 3.96 -9.25 10.83
N ASP A 57 4.89 -9.46 11.74
CA ASP A 57 5.99 -8.55 12.01
C ASP A 57 7.19 -8.76 11.06
N GLY A 58 8.22 -7.93 11.23
CA GLY A 58 9.44 -8.00 10.43
C GLY A 58 10.35 -9.19 10.71
N PHE A 59 10.11 -9.96 11.80
CA PHE A 59 10.82 -11.22 12.04
C PHE A 59 10.15 -12.39 11.30
N SER A 60 8.85 -12.27 11.03
CA SER A 60 8.05 -13.29 10.38
C SER A 60 8.04 -13.15 8.86
N ILE A 61 8.01 -11.91 8.35
CA ILE A 61 8.02 -11.63 6.91
C ILE A 61 9.02 -10.53 6.58
N ASP A 62 9.67 -10.67 5.43
CA ASP A 62 10.54 -9.66 4.85
C ASP A 62 9.84 -9.00 3.65
N VAL A 63 9.47 -7.73 3.78
CA VAL A 63 8.81 -6.94 2.74
C VAL A 63 9.85 -6.07 2.04
N LYS A 64 10.02 -6.28 0.74
CA LYS A 64 10.99 -5.54 -0.08
C LYS A 64 10.30 -4.62 -1.08
N HIS A 65 10.88 -3.43 -1.26
CA HIS A 65 10.52 -2.47 -2.31
C HIS A 65 11.23 -2.81 -3.62
#